data_AF-A0A358PDP6-F1
#
_entry.id   AF-A0A358PDP6-F1
#
_cell.length_a   1.000
_cell.length_b   1.000
_cell.length_c   1.000
_cell.angle_alpha   90.00
_cell.angle_beta   90.00
_cell.angle_gamma   90.00
#
_symmetry.space_group_name_H-M   'P 1'
#
loop_
_entity.id
_entity.type
_entity.pdbx_description
1 polymer ?
#
loop_
_entity_poly.entity_id
_entity_poly.type
_entity_poly.pdbx_seq_one_letter_code
_entity_poly.pdbx_strand_id
1 'polypeptide(L)'
;DGIYAPPPLDLAAEQKTGSWVRQQILGGGINAAHDISDGGLAVAIAEMTMRSGFGADILVPKTGNLHGWAFGEDQARFVVTTADSKTLIAAAKEAGIEITK
;
A
#
# COMPACT_ATOMS: atom_id res chain seq x y z
N ASP A 1 20.09 1.13 21.39
CA ASP A 1 18.92 1.90 21.88
C ASP A 1 17.87 2.10 20.79
N GLY A 2 17.32 1.01 20.22
CA GLY A 2 16.47 1.09 19.00
C GLY A 2 15.25 0.20 18.99
N ILE A 3 14.84 -0.35 20.13
CA ILE A 3 13.69 -1.29 20.23
C ILE A 3 12.35 -0.53 20.21
N TYR A 4 12.36 0.80 20.36
CA TYR A 4 11.16 1.65 20.42
C TYR A 4 11.19 2.83 19.44
N ALA A 5 12.15 2.87 18.51
CA ALA A 5 12.20 3.96 17.54
C ALA A 5 11.06 3.78 16.52
N PRO A 6 10.32 4.85 16.19
CA PRO A 6 9.33 4.80 15.12
C PRO A 6 10.02 4.46 13.78
N PRO A 7 9.25 4.03 12.76
CA PRO A 7 9.78 3.78 11.43
C PRO A 7 10.60 4.97 10.92
N PRO A 8 11.74 4.73 10.25
CA PRO A 8 12.58 5.80 9.72
C PRO A 8 11.84 6.58 8.62
N LEU A 9 11.94 7.90 8.67
CA LEU A 9 11.36 8.80 7.68
C LEU A 9 12.26 8.91 6.44
N ASP A 10 11.65 8.83 5.25
CA ASP A 10 12.26 8.86 3.91
C ASP A 10 11.32 9.62 2.99
N LEU A 11 11.52 10.94 2.98
CA LEU A 11 10.71 11.87 2.21
C LEU A 11 10.87 11.66 0.69
N ALA A 12 12.00 11.11 0.25
CA ALA A 12 12.21 10.83 -1.17
C ALA A 12 11.36 9.63 -1.61
N ALA A 13 11.30 8.57 -0.81
CA ALA A 13 10.41 7.44 -1.04
C ALA A 13 8.93 7.86 -1.00
N GLU A 14 8.56 8.70 -0.02
CA GLU A 14 7.21 9.26 0.11
C GLU A 14 6.80 10.05 -1.14
N GLN A 15 7.61 11.04 -1.53
CA GLN A 15 7.33 11.86 -2.71
C GLN A 15 7.26 11.02 -3.98
N LYS A 16 8.21 10.09 -4.17
CA LYS A 16 8.28 9.24 -5.36
C LYS A 16 7.02 8.38 -5.48
N THR A 17 6.67 7.66 -4.42
CA THR A 17 5.54 6.72 -4.42
C THR A 17 4.21 7.45 -4.51
N GLY A 18 4.01 8.51 -3.70
CA GLY A 18 2.79 9.32 -3.74
C GLY A 18 2.57 10.00 -5.09
N SER A 19 3.64 10.52 -5.73
CA SER A 19 3.54 11.11 -7.07
C SER A 19 3.16 10.08 -8.12
N TRP A 20 3.73 8.88 -8.06
CA TRP A 20 3.41 7.79 -8.98
C TRP A 20 1.97 7.30 -8.81
N VAL A 21 1.51 7.08 -7.57
CA VAL A 21 0.11 6.70 -7.27
C VAL A 21 -0.85 7.76 -7.82
N ARG A 22 -0.57 9.05 -7.58
CA ARG A 22 -1.37 10.15 -8.12
C ARG A 22 -1.44 10.13 -9.65
N GLN A 23 -0.32 9.88 -10.34
CA GLN A 23 -0.30 9.78 -11.80
C GLN A 23 -1.16 8.61 -12.30
N GLN A 24 -1.08 7.44 -11.66
CA GLN A 24 -1.88 6.28 -12.02
C GLN A 24 -3.38 6.51 -11.78
N ILE A 25 -3.76 7.23 -10.72
CA ILE A 25 -5.15 7.64 -10.48
C ILE A 25 -5.63 8.57 -11.60
N LEU A 26 -4.86 9.61 -11.93
CA LEU A 26 -5.22 10.55 -13.00
C LEU A 26 -5.27 9.90 -14.39
N GLY A 27 -4.46 8.87 -14.62
CA GLY A 27 -4.47 8.05 -15.84
C GLY A 27 -5.50 6.93 -15.86
N GLY A 28 -6.28 6.75 -14.77
CA GLY A 28 -7.29 5.69 -14.66
C GLY A 28 -6.74 4.28 -14.40
N GLY A 29 -5.43 4.13 -14.19
CA GLY A 29 -4.80 2.86 -13.84
C GLY A 29 -5.12 2.37 -12.42
N ILE A 30 -5.46 3.31 -11.52
CA ILE A 30 -5.93 3.04 -10.15
C ILE A 30 -7.31 3.68 -9.98
N ASN A 31 -8.27 2.94 -9.43
CA ASN A 31 -9.64 3.44 -9.22
C ASN A 31 -9.97 3.76 -7.75
N ALA A 32 -9.23 3.22 -6.79
CA ALA A 32 -9.17 3.69 -5.41
C ALA A 32 -7.80 3.41 -4.79
N ALA A 33 -7.37 4.27 -3.88
CA ALA A 33 -6.13 4.14 -3.11
C ALA A 33 -6.38 4.57 -1.66
N HIS A 34 -5.66 3.94 -0.73
CA HIS A 34 -5.61 4.27 0.68
C HIS A 34 -4.19 4.13 1.18
N ASP A 35 -3.67 5.10 1.93
CA ASP A 35 -2.37 4.99 2.58
C ASP A 35 -2.41 3.98 3.72
N ILE A 36 -1.25 3.40 4.03
CA ILE A 36 -1.06 2.53 5.19
C ILE A 36 -0.45 3.38 6.31
N SER A 37 -1.30 3.99 7.13
CA SER A 37 -0.93 4.84 8.25
C SER A 37 -1.32 4.18 9.57
N ASP A 38 -2.08 4.88 10.41
CA ASP A 38 -2.44 4.47 11.77
C ASP A 38 -3.22 3.14 11.73
N GLY A 39 -2.78 2.16 12.52
CA GLY A 39 -3.35 0.82 12.55
C GLY A 39 -2.91 -0.13 11.42
N GLY A 40 -2.13 0.35 10.45
CA GLY A 40 -1.44 -0.48 9.47
C GLY A 40 -2.33 -1.08 8.36
N LEU A 41 -1.78 -2.10 7.67
CA LEU A 41 -2.36 -2.67 6.44
C LEU A 41 -3.79 -3.18 6.62
N ALA A 42 -4.04 -3.89 7.73
CA ALA A 42 -5.34 -4.49 8.00
C ALA A 42 -6.44 -3.43 8.20
N VAL A 43 -6.10 -2.30 8.84
CA VAL A 43 -7.03 -1.19 9.05
C VAL A 43 -7.30 -0.49 7.71
N ALA A 44 -6.28 -0.17 6.93
CA ALA A 44 -6.45 0.44 5.62
C ALA A 44 -7.38 -0.39 4.70
N ILE A 45 -7.21 -1.73 4.68
CA ILE A 45 -8.11 -2.62 3.91
C ILE A 45 -9.52 -2.61 4.49
N ALA A 46 -9.68 -2.64 5.82
CA ALA A 46 -10.99 -2.58 6.46
C ALA A 46 -11.72 -1.28 6.10
N GLU A 47 -11.05 -0.13 6.14
CA GLU A 47 -11.63 1.17 5.77
C GLU A 47 -12.06 1.20 4.29
N MET A 48 -11.22 0.68 3.39
CA MET A 48 -11.56 0.56 1.97
C MET A 48 -12.79 -0.34 1.72
N THR A 49 -12.87 -1.49 2.40
CA THR A 49 -13.99 -2.44 2.25
C THR A 49 -15.29 -1.86 2.81
N MET A 50 -15.24 -1.24 4.00
CA MET A 50 -16.39 -0.57 4.62
C MET A 50 -16.94 0.57 3.76
N ARG A 51 -16.08 1.34 3.09
CA ARG A 51 -16.51 2.46 2.25
C ARG A 51 -17.06 2.02 0.89
N SER A 52 -16.55 0.93 0.33
CA SER A 52 -16.85 0.49 -1.03
C SER A 52 -18.05 -0.44 -1.16
N GLY A 53 -18.45 -1.11 -0.07
CA GLY A 53 -19.49 -2.15 -0.10
C GLY A 53 -19.01 -3.49 -0.69
N PHE A 54 -17.70 -3.63 -0.95
CA PHE A 54 -17.04 -4.87 -1.33
C PHE A 54 -16.24 -5.45 -0.17
N GLY A 55 -16.06 -6.77 -0.16
CA GLY A 55 -15.08 -7.46 0.70
C GLY A 55 -13.70 -7.56 0.04
N ALA A 56 -12.74 -8.17 0.74
CA ALA A 56 -11.41 -8.48 0.22
C ALA A 56 -10.99 -9.90 0.61
N ASP A 57 -10.48 -10.66 -0.36
CA ASP A 57 -9.79 -11.93 -0.11
C ASP A 57 -8.28 -11.66 -0.06
N ILE A 58 -7.66 -11.93 1.09
CA ILE A 58 -6.26 -11.57 1.35
C ILE A 58 -5.44 -12.84 1.56
N LEU A 59 -4.38 -13.01 0.78
CA LEU A 59 -3.38 -14.04 1.04
C LEU A 59 -2.39 -13.55 2.10
N VAL A 60 -2.43 -14.18 3.27
CA VAL A 60 -1.56 -13.85 4.41
C VAL A 60 -0.20 -14.57 4.26
N PRO A 61 0.93 -13.94 4.64
CA PRO A 61 2.23 -14.61 4.68
C PRO A 61 2.20 -15.89 5.53
N LYS A 62 2.83 -16.97 5.03
CA LYS A 62 2.88 -18.25 5.77
C LYS A 62 3.86 -18.24 6.95
N THR A 63 4.81 -17.30 6.94
CA THR A 63 5.90 -17.20 7.90
C THR A 63 6.20 -15.73 8.19
N GLY A 64 6.83 -15.45 9.32
CA GLY A 64 7.20 -14.09 9.74
C GLY A 64 6.27 -13.53 10.81
N ASN A 65 6.49 -12.27 11.19
CA ASN A 65 5.69 -11.59 12.21
C ASN A 65 4.38 -11.08 11.60
N LEU A 66 3.29 -11.85 11.78
CA LEU A 66 1.97 -11.50 11.27
C LEU A 66 1.40 -10.20 11.86
N HIS A 67 1.71 -9.91 13.13
CA HIS A 67 1.28 -8.66 13.75
C HIS A 67 1.94 -7.45 13.09
N GLY A 68 3.25 -7.53 12.82
CA GLY A 68 3.97 -6.48 12.11
C GLY A 68 3.52 -6.34 10.65
N TRP A 69 3.18 -7.45 9.99
CA TRP A 69 2.63 -7.43 8.63
C TRP A 69 1.24 -6.78 8.57
N ALA A 70 0.36 -7.12 9.52
CA ALA A 70 -1.02 -6.63 9.53
C ALA A 70 -1.17 -5.22 10.11
N PHE A 71 -0.44 -4.89 11.17
CA PHE A 71 -0.64 -3.68 11.97
C PHE A 71 0.62 -2.77 12.03
N GLY A 72 1.67 -3.12 11.29
CA GLY A 72 2.85 -2.27 11.19
C GLY A 72 2.57 -0.99 10.42
N GLU A 73 2.82 0.14 11.07
CA GLU A 73 2.72 1.49 10.52
C GLU A 73 4.07 1.88 9.91
N ASP A 74 4.05 2.52 8.73
CA ASP A 74 5.23 2.99 8.00
C ASP A 74 4.75 3.78 6.78
N GLN A 75 5.49 4.83 6.44
CA GLN A 75 5.23 5.79 5.36
C GLN A 75 5.42 5.18 3.95
N ALA A 76 5.05 5.92 2.92
CA ALA A 76 5.25 5.61 1.50
C ALA A 76 4.63 4.29 1.02
N ARG A 77 3.59 3.78 1.72
CA ARG A 77 2.90 2.53 1.38
C ARG A 77 1.42 2.78 1.19
N PHE A 78 0.85 2.11 0.19
CA PHE A 78 -0.53 2.29 -0.22
C PHE A 78 -1.17 0.94 -0.54
N VAL A 79 -2.45 0.79 -0.21
CA VAL A 79 -3.32 -0.22 -0.78
C VAL A 79 -4.05 0.42 -1.96
N VAL A 80 -3.99 -0.22 -3.13
CA VAL A 80 -4.61 0.31 -4.35
C VAL A 80 -5.45 -0.76 -5.03
N THR A 81 -6.45 -0.32 -5.77
CA THR A 81 -7.36 -1.17 -6.54
C THR A 81 -7.30 -0.80 -8.01
N THR A 82 -7.35 -1.81 -8.87
CA THR A 82 -7.26 -1.65 -10.32
C THR A 82 -8.03 -2.77 -11.03
N ALA A 83 -8.53 -2.47 -12.23
CA ALA A 83 -9.12 -3.46 -13.11
C ALA A 83 -8.06 -4.29 -13.88
N ASP A 84 -6.83 -3.78 -14.01
CA ASP A 84 -5.74 -4.43 -14.73
C ASP A 84 -4.45 -4.42 -13.91
N SER A 85 -4.34 -5.41 -13.01
CA SER A 85 -3.15 -5.56 -12.16
C SER A 85 -1.88 -5.83 -12.97
N LYS A 86 -1.99 -6.45 -14.15
CA LYS A 86 -0.80 -6.79 -14.96
C LYS A 86 -0.14 -5.53 -15.49
N THR A 87 -0.93 -4.62 -16.04
CA THR A 87 -0.44 -3.33 -16.56
C THR A 87 0.08 -2.45 -15.43
N LEU A 88 -0.63 -2.37 -14.30
CA LEU A 88 -0.19 -1.56 -13.16
C LEU A 88 1.15 -2.05 -12.58
N ILE A 89 1.34 -3.37 -12.46
CA ILE A 89 2.60 -3.97 -11.98
C ILE A 89 3.76 -3.67 -12.94
N ALA A 90 3.53 -3.73 -14.25
CA ALA A 90 4.54 -3.37 -15.23
C ALA A 90 4.95 -1.90 -15.12
N ALA A 91 3.99 -0.98 -15.01
CA ALA A 91 4.23 0.45 -14.83
C ALA A 91 4.95 0.77 -13.51
N ALA A 92 4.65 0.03 -12.43
CA ALA A 92 5.34 0.17 -11.15
C ALA A 92 6.82 -0.23 -11.29
N LYS A 93 7.10 -1.36 -11.94
CA LYS A 93 8.47 -1.82 -12.18
C LYS A 93 9.28 -0.82 -13.01
N GLU A 94 8.70 -0.25 -14.06
CA GLU A 94 9.35 0.79 -14.87
C GLU A 94 9.67 2.06 -14.07
N ALA A 95 8.81 2.42 -13.12
CA ALA A 95 9.03 3.55 -12.21
C ALA A 95 9.94 3.21 -11.01
N GLY A 96 10.37 1.96 -10.87
CA GLY A 96 11.10 1.46 -9.70
C GLY A 96 10.29 1.59 -8.40
N ILE A 97 9.00 1.30 -8.47
CA ILE A 97 8.08 1.19 -7.33
C ILE A 97 7.85 -0.30 -7.06
N GLU A 98 8.09 -0.71 -5.82
CA GLU A 98 7.78 -2.07 -5.37
C GLU A 98 6.27 -2.26 -5.22
N ILE A 99 5.75 -3.37 -5.72
CA ILE A 99 4.32 -3.68 -5.69
C ILE A 99 4.10 -5.19 -5.57
N THR A 100 3.09 -5.58 -4.80
CA THR A 100 2.65 -6.98 -4.68
C THR A 100 1.12 -7.07 -4.77
N LYS A 101 0.62 -8.25 -5.17
CA LYS A 101 -0.79 -8.61 -5.19
C LYS A 101 -1.04 -9.74 -4.21
#